data_AF-A0A524LMI1-F1
#
_entry.id   AF-A0A524LMI1-F1
#
_cell.length_a   1.000
_cell.length_b   1.000
_cell.length_c   1.000
_cell.angle_alpha   90.00
_cell.angle_beta   90.00
_cell.angle_gamma   90.00
#
_symmetry.space_group_name_H-M   'P 1'
#
loop_
_entity.id
_entity.type
_entity.pdbx_description
1 polymer ?
#
loop_
_entity_poly.entity_id
_entity_poly.type
_entity_poly.pdbx_seq_one_letter_code
_entity_poly.pdbx_strand_id
1 'polypeptide(L)'
;MRLFLDFIPVIIWALLGVVLVVVMLLASWVLRPHVLQNSEKTSSYECGEEPIGPARISYPYNYFVYTVLFVVVDVMGAFLWLLSSSTLLWDDTLVKYSLVWEVILFIAIVMGGIAFVMKMLPQSALDGKETLEQYRKAKAERAQEKALSGRH
;
A
#
# COMPACT_ATOMS: atom_id res chain seq x y z
N MET A 1 -23.47 23.41 16.13
CA MET A 1 -22.78 22.86 17.30
C MET A 1 -23.11 21.40 17.61
N ARG A 2 -24.28 20.85 17.23
CA ARG A 2 -24.61 19.42 17.44
C ARG A 2 -23.75 18.43 16.65
N LEU A 3 -23.32 18.80 15.43
CA LEU A 3 -22.46 17.99 14.58
C LEU A 3 -21.22 17.45 15.31
N PHE A 4 -20.52 18.29 16.08
CA PHE A 4 -19.32 17.87 16.82
C PHE A 4 -19.61 16.90 17.96
N LEU A 5 -20.80 16.99 18.58
CA LEU A 5 -21.22 16.08 19.64
C LEU A 5 -21.56 14.69 19.06
N ASP A 6 -22.06 14.63 17.83
CA ASP A 6 -22.37 13.37 17.15
C ASP A 6 -21.09 12.56 16.77
N PHE A 7 -19.93 13.21 16.70
CA PHE A 7 -18.64 12.55 16.49
C PHE A 7 -17.96 12.07 17.77
N ILE A 8 -18.46 12.45 18.96
CA ILE A 8 -17.90 12.00 20.25
C ILE A 8 -17.82 10.46 20.33
N PRO A 9 -18.86 9.69 19.97
CA PRO A 9 -18.79 8.23 19.99
C PRO A 9 -17.68 7.68 19.10
N VAL A 10 -17.48 8.26 17.91
CA VAL A 10 -16.42 7.83 16.97
C VAL A 10 -15.04 8.03 17.58
N ILE A 11 -14.80 9.17 18.21
CA ILE A 11 -13.54 9.47 18.90
C ILE A 11 -13.33 8.51 20.07
N ILE A 12 -14.37 8.23 20.86
CA ILE A 12 -14.30 7.28 21.97
C ILE A 12 -13.91 5.88 21.45
N TRP A 13 -14.55 5.38 20.40
CA TRP A 13 -14.22 4.08 19.81
C TRP A 13 -12.80 4.02 19.24
N ALA A 14 -12.37 5.08 18.55
CA ALA A 14 -11.00 5.17 18.05
C ALA A 14 -9.97 5.13 19.19
N LEU A 15 -10.20 5.91 20.26
CA LEU A 15 -9.34 5.92 21.44
C LEU A 15 -9.33 4.57 22.16
N LEU A 16 -10.49 3.92 22.32
CA LEU A 16 -10.57 2.58 22.90
C LEU A 16 -9.78 1.56 22.07
N GLY A 17 -9.85 1.64 20.73
CA GLY A 17 -9.05 0.79 19.85
C GLY A 17 -7.54 0.99 20.03
N VAL A 18 -7.10 2.24 20.11
CA VAL A 18 -5.68 2.58 20.37
C VAL A 18 -5.25 2.07 21.75
N VAL A 19 -6.06 2.31 22.79
CA VAL A 19 -5.77 1.85 24.15
C VAL A 19 -5.67 0.33 24.19
N LEU A 20 -6.57 -0.39 23.52
CA LEU A 20 -6.53 -1.85 23.44
C LEU A 20 -5.21 -2.35 22.83
N VAL A 21 -4.79 -1.77 21.69
CA VAL A 21 -3.52 -2.12 21.04
C VAL A 21 -2.35 -1.85 21.96
N VAL A 22 -2.31 -0.69 22.61
CA VAL A 22 -1.24 -0.33 23.55
C VAL A 22 -1.20 -1.29 24.74
N VAL A 23 -2.34 -1.62 25.34
CA VAL A 23 -2.42 -2.57 26.47
C VAL A 23 -1.94 -3.96 26.04
N MET A 24 -2.32 -4.43 24.85
CA MET A 24 -1.85 -5.70 24.32
C MET A 24 -0.34 -5.72 24.08
N LEU A 25 0.22 -4.65 23.51
CA LEU A 25 1.66 -4.53 23.31
C LEU A 25 2.43 -4.46 24.64
N LEU A 26 1.92 -3.71 25.63
CA LEU A 26 2.50 -3.65 26.96
C LEU A 26 2.42 -5.00 27.69
N ALA A 27 1.28 -5.68 27.63
CA ALA A 27 1.13 -7.01 28.18
C ALA A 27 2.11 -7.99 27.53
N SER A 28 2.25 -7.96 26.20
CA SER A 28 3.24 -8.77 25.48
C SER A 28 4.66 -8.45 25.93
N TRP A 29 5.01 -7.17 26.09
CA TRP A 29 6.32 -6.74 26.54
C TRP A 29 6.64 -7.20 27.97
N VAL A 30 5.68 -7.12 28.90
CA VAL A 30 5.83 -7.55 30.30
C VAL A 30 5.88 -9.07 30.42
N LEU A 31 5.05 -9.80 29.68
CA LEU A 31 4.98 -11.27 29.71
C LEU A 31 6.14 -11.94 28.96
N ARG A 32 6.86 -11.21 28.10
CA ARG A 32 7.95 -11.77 27.30
C ARG A 32 9.09 -12.24 28.21
N PRO A 33 9.60 -13.48 28.03
CA PRO A 33 10.81 -13.91 28.71
C PRO A 33 12.01 -13.08 28.22
N HIS A 34 12.68 -12.41 29.16
CA HIS A 34 13.87 -11.62 28.91
C HIS A 34 15.09 -12.54 28.75
N VAL A 35 15.15 -13.26 27.62
CA VAL A 35 16.34 -14.03 27.25
C VAL A 35 17.37 -13.07 26.65
N LEU A 36 18.64 -13.19 27.07
CA LEU A 36 19.77 -12.42 26.53
C LEU A 36 19.68 -12.34 24.99
N GLN A 37 19.67 -11.10 24.49
CA GLN A 37 19.67 -10.81 23.06
C GLN A 37 21.06 -11.11 22.52
N ASN A 38 21.31 -12.39 22.19
CA ASN A 38 22.51 -12.78 21.46
C ASN A 38 22.49 -12.12 20.07
N SER A 39 23.66 -11.78 19.52
CA SER A 39 23.81 -11.12 18.20
C SER A 39 23.02 -11.83 17.09
N GLU A 40 22.95 -13.16 17.13
CA GLU A 40 22.17 -14.01 16.23
C GLU A 40 20.64 -13.84 16.32
N LYS A 41 20.12 -13.42 17.49
CA LYS A 41 18.67 -13.19 17.66
C LYS A 41 18.24 -11.80 17.20
N THR A 42 19.18 -10.88 17.07
CA THR A 42 18.97 -9.49 16.63
C THR A 42 19.43 -9.26 15.20
N SER A 43 20.03 -10.27 14.55
CA SER A 43 20.38 -10.20 13.13
C SER A 43 19.11 -10.27 12.28
N SER A 44 19.14 -9.60 11.13
CA SER A 44 18.04 -9.66 10.16
C SER A 44 17.90 -11.10 9.66
N TYR A 45 16.74 -11.70 9.89
CA TYR A 45 16.47 -13.08 9.50
C TYR A 45 16.16 -13.17 8.00
N GLU A 46 17.03 -13.84 7.25
CA GLU A 46 16.77 -14.26 5.88
C GLU A 46 17.11 -15.76 5.73
N CYS A 47 16.38 -16.62 6.46
CA CYS A 47 16.54 -18.07 6.42
C CYS A 47 17.98 -18.59 6.71
N GLY A 48 18.75 -17.88 7.55
CA GLY A 48 20.14 -18.22 7.86
C GLY A 48 21.16 -17.74 6.82
N GLU A 49 20.72 -16.96 5.83
CA GLU A 49 21.59 -16.26 4.88
C GLU A 49 21.84 -14.82 5.36
N GLU A 50 23.07 -14.33 5.22
CA GLU A 50 23.41 -12.95 5.57
C GLU A 50 22.73 -12.00 4.56
N PRO A 51 22.08 -10.92 5.03
CA PRO A 51 21.36 -9.99 4.16
C PRO A 51 22.29 -9.44 3.07
N ILE A 52 21.83 -9.53 1.83
CA ILE A 52 22.61 -9.17 0.65
C ILE A 52 22.39 -7.70 0.30
N GLY A 53 23.45 -6.89 0.46
CA GLY A 53 23.45 -5.49 0.04
C GLY A 53 22.78 -4.52 1.01
N PRO A 54 22.73 -3.22 0.65
CA PRO A 54 22.10 -2.20 1.47
C PRO A 54 20.57 -2.36 1.47
N ALA A 55 19.93 -2.20 2.64
CA ALA A 55 18.46 -2.22 2.78
C ALA A 55 17.74 -1.07 2.04
N ARG A 56 18.49 -0.14 1.44
CA ARG A 56 18.00 1.00 0.66
C ARG A 56 18.36 0.82 -0.81
N ILE A 57 17.64 -0.07 -1.48
CA ILE A 57 17.63 -0.14 -2.94
C ILE A 57 16.50 0.75 -3.48
N SER A 58 16.75 1.40 -4.61
CA SER A 58 15.68 2.10 -5.33
C SER A 58 14.68 1.07 -5.83
N TYR A 59 13.55 0.96 -5.14
CA TYR A 59 12.45 0.15 -5.63
C TYR A 59 12.02 0.65 -7.02
N PRO A 60 11.63 -0.25 -7.92
CA PRO A 60 11.23 0.15 -9.26
C PRO A 60 10.08 1.18 -9.22
N TYR A 61 10.04 2.07 -10.21
CA TYR A 61 9.06 3.15 -10.31
C TYR A 61 7.62 2.65 -10.56
N ASN A 62 7.47 1.34 -10.83
CA ASN A 62 6.20 0.66 -11.09
C ASN A 62 5.20 0.83 -9.93
N TYR A 63 5.65 0.74 -8.68
CA TYR A 63 4.78 0.91 -7.50
C TYR A 63 4.20 2.33 -7.42
N PHE A 64 4.97 3.34 -7.84
CA PHE A 64 4.51 4.72 -7.87
C PHE A 64 3.38 4.92 -8.89
N VAL A 65 3.48 4.29 -10.07
CA VAL A 65 2.41 4.36 -11.09
C VAL A 65 1.11 3.76 -10.55
N TYR A 66 1.20 2.64 -9.83
CA TYR A 66 0.03 2.06 -9.16
C TYR A 66 -0.57 3.00 -8.11
N THR A 67 0.25 3.66 -7.29
CA THR A 67 -0.23 4.65 -6.31
C THR A 67 -0.98 5.80 -6.99
N VAL A 68 -0.44 6.33 -8.09
CA VAL A 68 -1.12 7.40 -8.84
C VAL A 68 -2.44 6.91 -9.44
N LEU A 69 -2.46 5.72 -10.04
CA LEU A 69 -3.68 5.11 -10.59
C LEU A 69 -4.74 4.87 -9.50
N PHE A 70 -4.33 4.40 -8.32
CA PHE A 70 -5.20 4.23 -7.17
C PHE A 70 -5.83 5.55 -6.74
N VAL A 71 -5.03 6.62 -6.63
CA VAL A 71 -5.54 7.96 -6.27
C VAL A 71 -6.55 8.46 -7.31
N VAL A 72 -6.34 8.23 -8.59
CA VAL A 72 -7.30 8.62 -9.64
C VAL A 72 -8.64 7.91 -9.47
N VAL A 73 -8.62 6.59 -9.21
CA VAL A 73 -9.85 5.81 -8.97
C VAL A 73 -10.51 6.19 -7.65
N ASP A 74 -9.74 6.50 -6.61
CA ASP A 74 -10.24 6.94 -5.30
C ASP A 74 -10.96 8.29 -5.41
N VAL A 75 -10.36 9.26 -6.12
CA VAL A 75 -11.01 10.55 -6.41
C VAL A 75 -12.28 10.33 -7.24
N MET A 76 -12.25 9.47 -8.25
CA MET A 76 -13.46 9.12 -9.01
C MET A 76 -14.56 8.57 -8.08
N GLY A 77 -14.22 7.67 -7.16
CA GLY A 77 -15.15 7.14 -6.15
C GLY A 77 -15.73 8.23 -5.25
N ALA A 78 -14.91 9.16 -4.78
CA ALA A 78 -15.36 10.30 -3.98
C ALA A 78 -16.34 11.21 -4.75
N PHE A 79 -16.08 11.48 -6.03
CA PHE A 79 -17.00 12.22 -6.91
C PHE A 79 -18.34 11.50 -7.07
N LEU A 80 -18.33 10.19 -7.31
CA LEU A 80 -19.54 9.38 -7.44
C LEU A 80 -20.34 9.32 -6.14
N TRP A 81 -19.65 9.20 -5.00
CA TRP A 81 -20.29 9.23 -3.68
C TRP A 81 -20.98 10.57 -3.41
N LEU A 82 -20.28 11.69 -3.67
CA LEU A 82 -20.82 13.03 -3.48
C LEU A 82 -22.06 13.25 -4.37
N LEU A 83 -21.99 12.80 -5.63
CA LEU A 83 -23.10 12.90 -6.56
C LEU A 83 -24.30 12.05 -6.10
N SER A 84 -24.06 10.79 -5.71
CA SER A 84 -25.10 9.90 -5.18
C SER A 84 -25.78 10.46 -3.93
N SER A 85 -25.05 11.18 -3.09
CA SER A 85 -25.55 11.79 -1.86
C SER A 85 -26.20 13.16 -2.08
N SER A 86 -26.06 13.74 -3.27
CA SER A 86 -26.62 15.05 -3.60
C SER A 86 -28.13 14.96 -3.88
N THR A 87 -28.85 16.04 -3.59
CA THR A 87 -30.30 16.16 -3.89
C THR A 87 -30.60 16.29 -5.39
N LEU A 88 -29.58 16.57 -6.22
CA LEU A 88 -29.69 16.78 -7.67
C LEU A 88 -30.32 15.59 -8.41
N LEU A 89 -30.10 14.36 -7.92
CA LEU A 89 -30.65 13.14 -8.52
C LEU A 89 -32.12 12.87 -8.17
N TRP A 90 -32.70 13.64 -7.24
CA TRP A 90 -33.97 13.31 -6.58
C TRP A 90 -35.11 14.28 -6.88
N ASP A 91 -34.83 15.49 -7.37
CA ASP A 91 -35.84 16.56 -7.48
C ASP A 91 -36.45 16.67 -8.88
N ASP A 92 -35.66 16.49 -9.95
CA ASP A 92 -36.12 16.73 -11.33
C ASP A 92 -35.83 15.55 -12.27
N THR A 93 -36.86 15.12 -13.00
CA THR A 93 -36.84 13.86 -13.77
C THR A 93 -36.00 13.98 -15.04
N LEU A 94 -36.00 15.15 -15.69
CA LEU A 94 -35.21 15.40 -16.90
C LEU A 94 -33.71 15.56 -16.56
N VAL A 95 -33.40 16.26 -15.47
CA VAL A 95 -32.01 16.41 -14.97
C VAL A 95 -31.41 15.06 -14.60
N LYS A 96 -32.21 14.19 -13.96
CA LYS A 96 -31.80 12.84 -13.59
C LYS A 96 -31.33 12.01 -14.80
N TYR A 97 -32.07 12.01 -15.91
CA TYR A 97 -31.69 11.23 -17.08
C TYR A 97 -30.44 11.76 -17.79
N SER A 98 -30.28 13.08 -17.92
CA SER A 98 -29.07 13.69 -18.49
C SER A 98 -27.82 13.36 -17.67
N LEU A 99 -27.93 13.51 -16.35
CA LEU A 99 -26.83 13.35 -15.43
C LEU A 99 -26.33 11.90 -15.35
N VAL A 100 -27.21 10.90 -15.50
CA VAL A 100 -26.79 9.49 -15.60
C VAL A 100 -25.89 9.24 -16.80
N TRP A 101 -26.21 9.82 -17.97
CA TRP A 101 -25.38 9.68 -19.17
C TRP A 101 -24.03 10.36 -19.03
N GLU A 102 -23.99 11.54 -18.39
CA GLU A 102 -22.75 12.25 -18.09
C GLU A 102 -21.85 11.45 -17.14
N VAL A 103 -22.42 10.80 -16.12
CA VAL A 103 -21.69 9.92 -15.20
C VAL A 103 -21.14 8.69 -15.92
N ILE A 104 -21.92 8.07 -16.79
CA ILE A 104 -21.46 6.92 -17.60
C ILE A 104 -20.30 7.35 -18.50
N LEU A 105 -20.41 8.51 -19.16
CA LEU A 105 -19.34 9.05 -19.99
C LEU A 105 -18.08 9.36 -19.17
N PHE A 106 -18.23 9.98 -18.00
CA PHE A 106 -17.13 10.26 -17.08
C PHE A 106 -16.40 8.98 -16.65
N ILE A 107 -17.13 7.96 -16.21
CA ILE A 107 -16.57 6.66 -15.85
C ILE A 107 -15.87 6.04 -17.06
N ALA A 108 -16.48 6.08 -18.25
CA ALA A 108 -15.90 5.51 -19.46
C ALA A 108 -14.58 6.18 -19.84
N ILE A 109 -14.47 7.51 -19.70
CA ILE A 109 -13.24 8.26 -19.97
C ILE A 109 -12.15 7.87 -18.97
N VAL A 110 -12.46 7.83 -17.67
CA VAL A 110 -11.48 7.47 -16.62
C VAL A 110 -11.02 6.02 -16.78
N MET A 111 -11.96 5.10 -16.98
CA MET A 111 -11.65 3.68 -17.22
C MET A 111 -10.86 3.47 -18.51
N GLY A 112 -11.17 4.22 -19.57
CA GLY A 112 -10.39 4.23 -20.81
C GLY A 112 -8.96 4.71 -20.60
N GLY A 113 -8.77 5.77 -19.82
CA GLY A 113 -7.45 6.27 -19.42
C GLY A 113 -6.65 5.23 -18.64
N ILE A 114 -7.26 4.59 -17.65
CA ILE A 114 -6.62 3.51 -16.87
C ILE A 114 -6.25 2.34 -17.78
N ALA A 115 -7.17 1.88 -18.63
CA ALA A 115 -6.90 0.79 -19.57
C ALA A 115 -5.74 1.12 -20.52
N PHE A 116 -5.64 2.36 -21.00
CA PHE A 116 -4.52 2.82 -21.80
C PHE A 116 -3.19 2.78 -21.04
N VAL A 117 -3.15 3.32 -19.81
CA VAL A 117 -1.94 3.28 -18.98
C VAL A 117 -1.53 1.83 -18.69
N MET A 118 -2.48 0.96 -18.35
CA MET A 118 -2.23 -0.45 -18.08
C MET A 118 -1.67 -1.18 -19.31
N LYS A 119 -2.08 -0.81 -20.52
CA LYS A 119 -1.53 -1.34 -21.77
C LYS A 119 -0.13 -0.79 -22.06
N MET A 120 0.13 0.47 -21.71
CA MET A 120 1.44 1.12 -21.91
C MET A 120 2.49 0.64 -20.91
N LEU A 121 2.07 0.17 -19.73
CA LEU A 121 2.97 -0.31 -18.70
C LEU A 121 3.74 -1.55 -19.20
N PRO A 122 5.09 -1.54 -19.17
CA PRO A 122 5.86 -2.72 -19.56
C PRO A 122 5.55 -3.88 -18.60
N GLN A 123 5.42 -5.10 -19.11
CA GLN A 123 5.11 -6.28 -18.27
C GLN A 123 6.17 -6.54 -17.18
N SER A 124 7.42 -6.09 -17.38
CA SER A 124 8.46 -6.11 -16.36
C SER A 124 8.09 -5.30 -15.11
N ALA A 125 7.20 -4.32 -15.23
CA ALA A 125 6.65 -3.55 -14.11
C ALA A 125 5.74 -4.37 -13.19
N LEU A 126 5.19 -5.50 -13.65
CA LEU A 126 4.29 -6.36 -12.86
C LEU A 126 4.93 -7.71 -12.48
N ASP A 127 5.96 -8.12 -13.20
CA ASP A 127 6.53 -9.48 -13.15
C ASP A 127 7.65 -9.64 -12.10
N GLY A 128 8.26 -8.54 -11.63
CA GLY A 128 9.31 -8.57 -10.60
C GLY A 128 10.56 -9.38 -10.99
N LYS A 129 10.70 -9.81 -12.25
CA LYS A 129 11.85 -10.61 -12.70
C LYS A 129 13.15 -9.81 -12.69
N GLU A 130 13.07 -8.50 -12.91
CA GLU A 130 14.23 -7.62 -12.90
C GLU A 130 14.84 -7.50 -11.49
N THR A 131 14.01 -7.42 -10.45
CA THR A 131 14.48 -7.41 -9.06
C THR A 131 15.09 -8.76 -8.68
N LEU A 132 14.52 -9.88 -9.17
CA LEU A 132 15.10 -11.21 -9.00
C LEU A 132 16.45 -11.36 -9.73
N GLU A 133 16.61 -10.76 -10.91
CA GLU A 133 17.86 -10.80 -11.65
C GLU A 133 18.96 -9.99 -10.94
N GLN A 134 18.62 -8.79 -10.45
CA GLN A 134 19.52 -7.98 -9.62
C GLN A 134 19.95 -8.72 -8.35
N TYR A 135 18.99 -9.37 -7.66
CA TYR A 135 19.27 -10.20 -6.49
C TYR A 135 20.21 -11.37 -6.81
N ARG A 136 19.96 -12.09 -7.91
CA ARG A 136 20.83 -13.20 -8.35
C ARG A 136 22.25 -12.73 -8.67
N LYS A 137 22.42 -11.56 -9.30
CA LYS A 137 23.74 -10.97 -9.58
C LYS A 137 24.47 -10.61 -8.29
N ALA A 138 23.82 -9.89 -7.38
CA ALA A 138 24.39 -9.53 -6.08
C ALA A 138 24.78 -10.77 -5.25
N LYS A 139 23.95 -11.83 -5.30
CA LYS A 139 24.25 -13.12 -4.65
C LYS A 139 25.45 -13.83 -5.29
N ALA A 140 25.57 -13.81 -6.62
CA ALA A 140 26.69 -14.41 -7.34
C ALA A 140 28.02 -13.68 -7.05
N GLU A 141 28.02 -12.34 -7.04
CA GLU A 141 29.19 -11.52 -6.70
C GLU A 141 29.69 -11.81 -5.27
N ARG A 142 28.78 -11.89 -4.29
CA ARG A 142 29.11 -12.26 -2.90
C ARG A 142 29.61 -13.70 -2.77
N ALA A 143 29.07 -14.64 -3.52
CA ALA A 143 29.56 -16.02 -3.54
C ALA A 143 31.00 -16.10 -4.06
N GLN A 144 31.33 -15.29 -5.08
CA GLN A 144 32.71 -15.14 -5.58
C GLN A 144 33.63 -14.47 -4.54
N GLU A 145 33.16 -13.42 -3.86
CA GLU A 145 33.91 -12.75 -2.79
C GLU A 145 34.20 -13.70 -1.61
N LYS A 146 33.22 -14.50 -1.18
CA LYS A 146 33.42 -15.55 -0.16
C LYS A 146 34.45 -16.59 -0.62
N ALA A 147 34.36 -17.05 -1.87
CA ALA A 147 35.31 -18.00 -2.45
C ALA A 147 36.75 -17.44 -2.53
N LEU A 148 36.90 -16.14 -2.78
CA LEU A 148 38.19 -15.44 -2.79
C LEU A 148 38.74 -15.16 -1.38
N SER A 149 37.87 -14.89 -0.39
CA SER A 149 38.29 -14.56 0.98
C SER A 149 38.63 -15.77 1.85
N GLY A 150 38.31 -16.99 1.41
CA GLY A 150 38.61 -18.24 2.13
C GLY A 150 37.92 -18.39 3.49
N ARG A 151 36.94 -17.54 3.81
CA ARG A 151 36.13 -17.63 5.04
C ARG A 151 34.92 -18.53 4.79
N HIS A 152 35.00 -19.75 5.33
CA HIS A 152 33.86 -20.61 5.63
C HIS A 152 33.18 -20.17 6.92
#